data_AF-E0TAY0-F1
#
_entry.id   AF-E0TAY0-F1
#
_cell.length_a   1.000
_cell.length_b   1.000
_cell.length_c   1.000
_cell.angle_alpha   90.00
_cell.angle_beta   90.00
_cell.angle_gamma   90.00
#
_symmetry.space_group_name_H-M   'P 1'
#
loop_
_entity.id
_entity.type
_entity.pdbx_description
1 polymer ?
#
loop_
_entity_poly.entity_id
_entity_poly.type
_entity_poly.pdbx_seq_one_letter_code
_entity_poly.pdbx_strand_id
1 'polypeptide(L)'
;MSDDYRRIEVITGTARRRYWSADEKLSIVEETLQPGQTVSLVARRHGMAPNLVYRWRRLMKEGGAVAVGSDQNVVGEVAVKKLEARVRELERMLGKKTMEVEILREALDQARSKKPILQLQSYPQDGSR
;
A
#
# COMPACT_ATOMS: atom_id res chain seq x y z
N MET A 1 -11.52 -31.39 -57.45
CA MET A 1 -11.91 -30.59 -56.27
C MET A 1 -10.72 -30.61 -55.32
N SER A 2 -9.91 -29.55 -55.33
CA SER A 2 -8.75 -29.45 -54.46
C SER A 2 -9.21 -29.15 -53.06
N ASP A 3 -9.08 -30.11 -52.16
CA ASP A 3 -9.42 -29.95 -50.76
C ASP A 3 -8.20 -29.36 -50.05
N ASP A 4 -8.24 -28.04 -49.86
CA ASP A 4 -7.19 -27.24 -49.24
C ASP A 4 -7.23 -27.44 -47.72
N TYR A 5 -6.67 -28.57 -47.26
CA TYR A 5 -6.58 -28.87 -45.84
C TYR A 5 -5.50 -28.03 -45.17
N ARG A 6 -5.94 -26.96 -44.49
CA ARG A 6 -5.11 -26.17 -43.57
C ARG A 6 -4.64 -27.05 -42.41
N ARG A 7 -3.42 -27.57 -42.50
CA ARG A 7 -2.73 -28.29 -41.43
C ARG A 7 -2.59 -27.38 -40.22
N ILE A 8 -3.31 -27.70 -39.13
CA ILE A 8 -3.18 -27.03 -37.84
C ILE A 8 -2.35 -27.97 -36.95
N GLU A 9 -1.10 -27.57 -36.67
CA GLU A 9 -0.28 -28.28 -35.69
C GLU A 9 -0.62 -27.77 -34.29
N VAL A 10 -1.27 -28.63 -33.51
CA VAL A 10 -1.59 -28.37 -32.10
C VAL A 10 -0.33 -28.66 -31.28
N ILE A 11 0.28 -27.61 -30.73
CA ILE A 11 1.43 -27.74 -29.83
C ILE A 11 0.94 -28.32 -28.50
N THR A 12 0.92 -29.65 -28.37
CA THR A 12 0.59 -30.39 -27.14
C THR A 12 1.78 -30.47 -26.17
N GLY A 13 2.52 -29.36 -26.01
CA GLY A 13 3.54 -29.25 -24.98
C GLY A 13 2.89 -28.81 -23.68
N THR A 14 3.07 -29.55 -22.58
CA THR A 14 2.83 -29.00 -21.24
C THR A 14 3.75 -27.79 -21.08
N ALA A 15 3.22 -26.58 -21.29
CA ALA A 15 3.99 -25.35 -21.19
C ALA A 15 4.46 -25.19 -19.74
N ARG A 16 5.65 -25.71 -19.45
CA ARG A 16 6.28 -25.53 -18.14
C ARG A 16 6.56 -24.04 -18.00
N ARG A 17 5.77 -23.35 -17.17
CA ARG A 17 5.98 -21.94 -16.86
C ARG A 17 7.42 -21.76 -16.42
N ARG A 18 8.17 -20.95 -17.16
CA ARG A 18 9.54 -20.58 -16.79
C ARG A 18 9.51 -19.90 -15.43
N TYR A 19 10.29 -20.42 -14.49
CA TYR A 19 10.53 -19.80 -13.19
C TYR A 19 11.76 -18.91 -13.30
N TRP A 20 11.73 -17.75 -12.65
CA TRP A 20 12.84 -16.81 -12.59
C TRP A 20 13.29 -16.70 -11.14
N SER A 21 14.56 -17.00 -10.87
CA SER A 21 15.15 -16.80 -9.56
C SER A 21 15.23 -15.30 -9.21
N ALA A 22 15.39 -14.97 -7.94
CA ALA A 22 15.55 -13.58 -7.53
C ALA A 22 16.74 -12.91 -8.25
N ASP A 23 17.87 -13.62 -8.35
CA ASP A 23 19.09 -13.12 -8.98
C ASP A 23 18.89 -12.89 -10.49
N GLU A 24 18.18 -13.79 -11.18
CA GLU A 24 17.84 -13.60 -12.59
C GLU A 24 16.96 -12.37 -12.78
N LYS A 25 15.93 -12.18 -11.94
CA LYS A 25 15.07 -10.99 -12.01
C LYS A 25 15.89 -9.70 -11.82
N LEU A 26 16.82 -9.69 -10.87
CA LEU A 26 17.66 -8.53 -10.59
C LEU A 26 18.59 -8.23 -11.76
N SER A 27 19.28 -9.24 -12.28
CA SER A 27 20.16 -9.09 -13.45
C SER A 27 19.42 -8.52 -14.66
N ILE A 28 18.19 -9.01 -14.91
CA ILE A 28 17.35 -8.51 -16.01
C ILE A 28 16.93 -7.06 -15.78
N VAL A 29 16.56 -6.70 -14.54
CA VAL A 29 16.19 -5.32 -14.21
C VAL A 29 17.40 -4.39 -14.40
N GLU A 30 18.58 -4.76 -13.92
CA GLU A 30 19.83 -4.01 -14.08
C GLU A 30 20.19 -3.82 -15.56
N GLU A 31 20.02 -4.85 -16.37
CA GLU A 31 20.22 -4.77 -17.82
C GLU A 31 19.32 -3.69 -18.45
N THR A 32 18.08 -3.53 -17.97
CA THR A 32 17.19 -2.48 -18.47
C THR A 32 17.57 -1.06 -18.04
N LEU A 33 18.48 -0.92 -17.06
CA LEU A 33 18.97 0.36 -16.56
C LEU A 33 20.25 0.80 -17.28
N GLN A 34 20.87 -0.08 -18.06
CA GLN A 34 22.05 0.26 -18.84
C GLN A 34 21.72 1.28 -19.94
N PRO A 35 22.64 2.23 -20.23
CA PRO A 35 22.44 3.20 -21.31
C PRO A 35 22.13 2.52 -22.65
N GLY A 36 21.13 3.04 -23.36
CA GLY A 36 20.72 2.51 -24.67
C GLY A 36 19.89 1.21 -24.62
N GLN A 37 19.65 0.62 -23.45
CA GLN A 37 18.72 -0.50 -23.33
C GLN A 37 17.27 -0.02 -23.15
N THR A 38 16.33 -0.77 -23.71
CA THR A 38 14.89 -0.56 -23.50
C THR A 38 14.27 -1.80 -22.90
N VAL A 39 13.20 -1.62 -22.12
CA VAL A 39 12.46 -2.74 -21.51
C VAL A 39 12.01 -3.76 -22.55
N SER A 40 11.52 -3.29 -23.70
CA SER A 40 11.07 -4.16 -24.80
C SER A 40 12.21 -4.96 -25.43
N LEU A 41 13.40 -4.36 -25.57
CA LEU A 41 14.58 -5.05 -26.11
C LEU A 41 15.04 -6.17 -25.17
N VAL A 42 15.19 -5.85 -23.88
CA VAL A 42 15.61 -6.82 -22.87
C VAL A 42 14.57 -7.94 -22.70
N ALA A 43 13.28 -7.60 -22.68
CA ALA A 43 12.22 -8.60 -22.59
C ALA A 43 12.25 -9.60 -23.75
N ARG A 44 12.50 -9.15 -24.99
CA ARG A 44 12.65 -10.03 -26.16
C ARG A 44 13.88 -10.94 -26.05
N ARG A 45 15.01 -10.41 -25.58
CA ARG A 45 16.25 -11.16 -25.38
C ARG A 45 16.05 -12.33 -24.39
N HIS A 46 15.24 -12.12 -23.36
CA HIS A 46 14.93 -13.12 -22.33
C HIS A 46 13.67 -13.95 -22.61
N GLY A 47 12.97 -13.73 -23.73
CA GLY A 47 11.74 -14.44 -24.07
C GLY A 47 10.58 -14.17 -23.12
N MET A 48 10.49 -12.95 -22.58
CA MET A 48 9.50 -12.55 -21.58
C MET A 48 8.52 -11.51 -22.11
N ALA A 49 7.36 -11.43 -21.46
CA ALA A 49 6.43 -10.32 -21.67
C ALA A 49 7.00 -9.01 -21.08
N PRO A 50 7.02 -7.89 -21.84
CA PRO A 50 7.51 -6.60 -21.34
C PRO A 50 6.82 -6.13 -20.06
N ASN A 51 5.53 -6.43 -19.88
CA ASN A 51 4.76 -6.10 -18.67
C ASN A 51 5.40 -6.66 -17.38
N LEU A 52 5.99 -7.85 -17.45
CA LEU A 52 6.66 -8.48 -16.31
C LEU A 52 7.90 -7.67 -15.90
N VAL A 53 8.68 -7.24 -16.90
CA VAL A 53 9.89 -6.43 -16.67
C VAL A 53 9.55 -5.04 -16.17
N TYR A 54 8.47 -4.42 -16.67
CA TYR A 54 7.94 -3.16 -16.13
C TYR A 54 7.54 -3.29 -14.66
N ARG A 55 6.88 -4.40 -14.29
CA ARG A 55 6.52 -4.69 -12.90
C ARG A 55 7.78 -4.80 -12.03
N TRP A 56 8.79 -5.56 -12.45
CA TRP A 56 10.03 -5.69 -11.67
C TRP A 56 10.80 -4.37 -11.56
N ARG A 57 10.84 -3.53 -12.60
CA ARG A 57 11.40 -2.17 -12.49
C ARG A 57 10.66 -1.30 -11.47
N ARG A 58 9.33 -1.41 -11.43
CA ARG A 58 8.51 -0.69 -10.45
C ARG A 58 8.83 -1.16 -9.03
N LEU A 59 8.89 -2.47 -8.81
CA LEU A 59 9.26 -3.07 -7.53
C LEU A 59 10.67 -2.64 -7.10
N MET A 60 11.64 -2.62 -8.03
CA MET A 60 13.00 -2.14 -7.76
C MET A 60 13.02 -0.67 -7.30
N LYS A 61 12.18 0.18 -7.90
CA LYS A 61 12.08 1.60 -7.53
C LYS A 61 11.40 1.81 -6.18
N GLU A 62 10.38 1.03 -5.86
CA GLU A 62 9.56 1.22 -4.66
C GLU A 62 10.14 0.51 -3.41
N GLY A 63 10.74 -0.66 -3.59
CA GLY A 63 11.20 -1.51 -2.50
C GLY A 63 12.53 -2.24 -2.75
N GLY A 64 13.28 -1.83 -3.78
CA GLY A 64 14.63 -2.35 -4.05
C GLY A 64 14.67 -3.84 -4.41
N ALA A 65 15.83 -4.45 -4.21
CA ALA A 65 16.09 -5.83 -4.64
C ALA A 65 15.18 -6.87 -3.94
N VAL A 66 14.81 -6.60 -2.69
CA VAL A 66 13.91 -7.46 -1.90
C VAL A 66 12.52 -7.53 -2.51
N ALA A 67 12.01 -6.40 -3.02
CA ALA A 67 10.73 -6.34 -3.71
C ALA A 67 10.72 -7.19 -4.98
N VAL A 68 11.79 -7.08 -5.78
CA VAL A 68 11.94 -7.79 -7.05
C VAL A 68 12.05 -9.30 -6.84
N GLY A 69 12.88 -9.73 -5.88
CA GLY A 69 13.07 -11.15 -5.56
C GLY A 69 11.77 -11.82 -5.11
N SER A 70 11.05 -11.17 -4.19
CA SER A 70 9.79 -11.67 -3.62
C SER A 70 8.56 -11.45 -4.50
N ASP A 71 8.66 -10.65 -5.57
CA ASP A 71 7.53 -10.18 -6.40
C ASP A 71 6.45 -9.41 -5.60
N GLN A 72 6.81 -8.92 -4.42
CA GLN A 72 5.95 -8.18 -3.49
C GLN A 72 6.40 -6.73 -3.36
N ASN A 73 5.45 -5.83 -3.11
CA ASN A 73 5.77 -4.45 -2.78
C ASN A 73 6.29 -4.38 -1.34
N VAL A 74 7.49 -3.84 -1.14
CA VAL A 74 8.03 -3.60 0.21
C VAL A 74 8.29 -2.11 0.39
N VAL A 75 7.94 -1.61 1.58
CA VAL A 75 8.17 -0.21 1.94
C VAL A 75 9.64 -0.08 2.34
N GLY A 76 10.38 0.81 1.66
CA GLY A 76 11.80 1.05 1.99
C GLY A 76 12.00 1.57 3.42
N GLU A 77 13.17 1.29 4.00
CA GLU A 77 13.52 1.63 5.40
C GLU A 77 13.30 3.11 5.74
N VAL A 78 13.58 4.02 4.80
CA VAL A 78 13.37 5.46 4.97
C VAL A 78 11.88 5.79 5.17
N ALA A 79 11.01 5.14 4.41
CA ALA A 79 9.57 5.33 4.54
C ALA A 79 9.04 4.73 5.84
N VAL A 80 9.59 3.60 6.29
CA VAL A 80 9.31 3.03 7.63
C VAL A 80 9.69 4.02 8.74
N LYS A 81 10.91 4.58 8.72
CA LYS A 81 11.34 5.60 9.70
C LYS A 81 10.44 6.83 9.70
N LYS A 82 9.99 7.29 8.53
CA LYS A 82 9.05 8.42 8.40
C LYS A 82 7.69 8.10 9.02
N LEU A 83 7.18 6.88 8.78
CA LEU A 83 5.93 6.40 9.37
C LEU A 83 6.05 6.31 10.89
N GLU A 84 7.13 5.74 11.41
CA GLU A 84 7.40 5.69 12.86
C GLU A 84 7.46 7.08 13.49
N ALA A 85 8.12 8.04 12.84
CA ALA A 85 8.16 9.42 13.32
C ALA A 85 6.75 10.04 13.37
N ARG A 86 5.91 9.74 12.37
CA ARG A 86 4.52 10.20 12.36
C ARG A 86 3.69 9.56 13.47
N VAL A 87 3.87 8.27 13.73
CA VAL A 87 3.20 7.57 14.83
C VAL A 87 3.55 8.22 16.16
N ARG A 88 4.84 8.45 16.45
CA ARG A 88 5.27 9.12 17.69
C ARG A 88 4.67 10.50 17.87
N GLU A 89 4.57 11.27 16.79
CA GLU A 89 3.96 12.61 16.83
C GLU A 89 2.45 12.54 17.10
N LEU A 90 1.76 11.60 16.44
CA LEU A 90 0.33 11.37 16.67
C LEU A 90 0.07 10.93 18.12
N GLU A 91 0.88 10.03 18.66
CA GLU A 91 0.79 9.59 20.06
C GLU A 91 1.00 10.76 21.03
N ARG A 92 1.96 11.65 20.75
CA ARG A 92 2.17 12.88 21.54
C ARG A 92 0.96 13.80 21.53
N MET A 93 0.40 14.06 20.35
CA MET A 93 -0.80 14.91 20.22
C MET A 93 -2.01 14.28 20.90
N LEU A 94 -2.18 12.97 20.76
CA LEU A 94 -3.27 12.23 21.41
C LEU A 94 -3.15 12.36 22.93
N GLY A 95 -1.96 12.14 23.50
CA GLY A 95 -1.74 12.30 24.94
C GLY A 95 -2.09 13.71 25.45
N LYS A 96 -1.69 14.77 24.71
CA LYS A 96 -2.06 16.15 25.05
C LYS A 96 -3.57 16.36 25.04
N LYS A 97 -4.25 15.85 24.01
CA LYS A 97 -5.70 16.04 23.86
C LYS A 97 -6.50 15.22 24.86
N THR A 98 -6.03 14.03 25.22
CA THR A 98 -6.62 13.21 26.28
C THR A 98 -6.57 13.94 27.63
N MET A 99 -5.41 14.49 27.98
CA MET A 99 -5.24 15.29 29.21
C MET A 99 -6.18 16.51 29.23
N GLU A 100 -6.28 17.24 28.12
CA GLU A 100 -7.20 18.38 28.02
C GLU A 100 -8.66 17.96 28.25
N VAL A 101 -9.09 16.85 27.66
CA VAL A 101 -10.45 16.32 27.84
C VAL A 101 -10.70 15.91 29.29
N GLU A 102 -9.74 15.29 29.96
CA GLU A 102 -9.84 14.91 31.38
C GLU A 102 -10.00 16.15 32.26
N ILE A 103 -9.13 17.16 32.10
CA ILE A 103 -9.20 18.42 32.85
C ILE A 103 -10.55 19.12 32.63
N LEU A 104 -11.02 19.18 31.38
CA LEU A 104 -12.29 19.82 31.06
C LEU A 104 -13.49 19.07 31.68
N ARG A 105 -13.44 17.74 31.72
CA ARG A 105 -14.47 16.92 32.39
C ARG A 105 -14.47 17.17 33.90
N GLU A 106 -13.31 17.16 34.54
CA GLU A 106 -13.19 17.47 35.97
C GLU A 106 -13.72 18.88 36.30
N ALA A 107 -13.37 19.88 35.48
CA ALA A 107 -13.86 21.24 35.64
C ALA A 107 -15.39 21.32 35.49
N LEU A 108 -15.97 20.58 34.55
CA LEU A 108 -17.42 20.50 34.36
C LEU A 108 -18.11 19.86 35.57
N ASP A 109 -17.57 18.78 36.13
CA ASP A 109 -18.10 18.11 37.31
C ASP A 109 -18.02 19.00 38.57
N GLN A 110 -16.94 19.77 38.70
CA GLN A 110 -16.82 20.79 39.75
C GLN A 110 -17.85 21.92 39.58
N ALA A 111 -18.12 22.36 38.36
CA ALA A 111 -19.14 23.38 38.09
C ALA A 111 -20.56 22.87 38.38
N ARG A 112 -20.86 21.60 38.06
CA ARG A 112 -22.13 20.92 38.37
C ARG A 112 -22.34 20.78 39.87
N SER A 113 -21.31 20.37 40.61
CA SER A 113 -21.40 20.21 42.08
C SER A 113 -21.51 21.54 42.83
N LYS A 114 -20.93 22.65 42.32
CA LYS A 114 -21.05 24.00 42.91
C LYS A 114 -22.32 24.77 42.52
N LYS A 115 -23.03 24.31 41.48
CA LYS A 115 -24.38 24.79 41.13
C LYS A 115 -25.44 23.69 41.36
N PRO A 116 -25.68 23.24 42.61
CA PRO A 116 -26.72 22.25 42.86
C PRO A 116 -28.15 22.80 42.65
N ILE A 117 -28.32 24.13 42.53
CA ILE A 117 -29.64 24.82 42.59
C ILE A 117 -30.12 25.34 41.21
N LEU A 118 -29.46 24.98 40.11
CA LEU A 118 -29.98 25.25 38.76
C LEU A 118 -30.40 23.96 38.03
N GLN A 119 -30.96 22.99 38.76
CA GLN A 119 -32.09 22.25 38.21
C GLN A 119 -33.28 23.20 38.16
N LEU A 120 -33.22 24.15 37.22
CA LEU A 120 -34.37 24.96 36.89
C LEU A 120 -35.44 23.97 36.44
N GLN A 121 -36.54 23.95 37.19
CA GLN A 121 -37.81 23.36 36.83
C GLN A 121 -37.92 23.21 35.31
N SER A 122 -38.02 21.97 34.83
CA SER A 122 -38.64 21.70 33.56
C SER A 122 -39.90 22.56 33.47
N TYR A 123 -39.93 23.45 32.49
CA TYR A 123 -41.15 24.12 32.07
C TYR A 123 -42.21 23.03 31.90
N PRO A 124 -43.41 23.14 32.49
CA PRO A 124 -44.46 22.18 32.21
C PRO A 124 -44.72 22.23 30.71
N GLN A 125 -44.69 21.05 30.10
CA GLN A 125 -45.05 20.82 28.72
C GLN A 125 -46.56 21.02 28.63
N ASP A 126 -46.98 22.29 28.57
CA ASP A 126 -48.39 22.62 28.39
C ASP A 126 -48.72 22.36 26.92
N GLY A 127 -49.15 21.13 26.67
CA GLY A 127 -49.86 20.79 25.47
C GLY A 127 -51.17 21.57 25.43
N SER A 128 -51.30 22.46 24.46
CA SER A 128 -52.61 22.94 24.05
C SER A 128 -52.59 23.33 22.57
N ARG A 129 -53.17 22.40 21.80
CA ARG A 129 -53.87 22.52 20.51
C ARG A 129 -53.13 23.09 19.30
#